data_AF-A0A926UW14-F1
#
_entry.id   AF-A0A926UW14-F1
#
_cell.length_a   1.000
_cell.length_b   1.000
_cell.length_c   1.000
_cell.angle_alpha   90.00
_cell.angle_beta   90.00
_cell.angle_gamma   90.00
#
_symmetry.space_group_name_H-M   'P 1'
#
loop_
_entity.id
_entity.type
_entity.pdbx_description
1 polymer ?
#
loop_
_entity_poly.entity_id
_entity_poly.type
_entity_poly.pdbx_seq_one_letter_code
_entity_poly.pdbx_strand_id
1 'polypeptide(L)'
;MQQEPMRSPDDQEIDQEILGENDSDFLLSSAQEAAMLSAYGNDDDASVNLVDPEDDSPEPIETLRQNIQPDIKPSSGYSNSFHNHYVGYMDLLADQVTVMKYLDAHQGWFRRCAHPFKADPIGETGYAMGVGKVGAMGFQVDARVGLNLLPPDENFVYRITTIPIPNQPPQGYEVDFQAEMRLKEQPLESLKELQLGQQNLVITSVEWDLHLTVSLQFPNFIQRISADILQKTGDSVLGFVVQRVSKSLTAKVQDDFHKTHTIKVPKQVKLKR
;
A
#
# COMPACT_ATOMS: atom_id res chain seq x y z
N MET A 1 43.74 -45.21 2.64
CA MET A 1 42.35 -45.14 3.14
C MET A 1 42.05 -43.68 3.44
N GLN A 2 41.47 -42.99 2.46
CA GLN A 2 40.94 -41.64 2.60
C GLN A 2 39.44 -41.78 2.32
N GLN A 3 38.60 -41.34 3.27
CA GLN A 3 37.14 -41.32 3.12
C GLN A 3 36.73 -39.89 2.76
N GLU A 4 36.09 -39.73 1.61
CA GLU A 4 35.32 -38.53 1.26
C GLU A 4 34.05 -38.46 2.13
N PRO A 5 33.64 -37.29 2.63
CA PRO A 5 32.28 -37.10 3.08
C PRO A 5 31.40 -36.61 1.92
N MET A 6 30.30 -37.35 1.74
CA MET A 6 29.19 -37.14 0.83
C MET A 6 28.63 -35.71 0.89
N ARG A 7 28.37 -35.14 -0.28
CA ARG A 7 27.61 -33.90 -0.46
C ARG A 7 26.13 -34.20 -0.22
N SER A 8 25.53 -33.54 0.78
CA SER A 8 24.09 -33.58 1.04
C SER A 8 23.35 -32.75 -0.02
N PRO A 9 22.24 -33.23 -0.60
CA PRO A 9 21.44 -32.47 -1.55
C PRO A 9 20.27 -31.79 -0.82
N ASP A 10 20.52 -30.66 -0.15
CA ASP A 10 19.45 -29.85 0.47
C ASP A 10 19.81 -28.35 0.54
N ASP A 11 20.49 -27.84 -0.49
CA ASP A 11 20.55 -26.39 -0.77
C ASP A 11 19.66 -26.11 -1.98
N GLN A 12 18.34 -26.18 -1.79
CA GLN A 12 17.41 -25.46 -2.64
C GLN A 12 17.26 -24.07 -2.06
N GLU A 13 17.93 -23.12 -2.70
CA GLU A 13 17.66 -21.69 -2.61
C GLU A 13 16.15 -21.46 -2.70
N ILE A 14 15.54 -21.07 -1.59
CA ILE A 14 14.18 -20.55 -1.53
C ILE A 14 14.30 -19.04 -1.32
N ASP A 15 13.57 -18.31 -2.17
CA ASP A 15 13.27 -16.88 -2.17
C ASP A 15 14.23 -15.93 -2.92
N GLN A 16 14.20 -16.00 -4.25
CA GLN A 16 14.54 -14.86 -5.13
C GLN A 16 13.48 -14.51 -6.20
N GLU A 17 12.26 -15.03 -6.10
CA GLU A 17 11.10 -14.53 -6.87
C GLU A 17 10.17 -13.87 -5.84
N ILE A 18 9.86 -12.57 -5.81
CA ILE A 18 9.36 -11.67 -6.84
C ILE A 18 9.70 -10.23 -6.37
N LEU A 19 10.78 -9.63 -6.89
CA LEU A 19 10.96 -8.17 -6.86
C LEU A 19 10.94 -7.71 -8.31
N GLY A 20 9.74 -7.41 -8.81
CA GLY A 20 9.53 -6.98 -10.18
C GLY A 20 10.26 -5.66 -10.48
N GLU A 21 10.85 -5.57 -11.68
CA GLU A 21 11.66 -4.44 -12.19
C GLU A 21 10.92 -3.09 -12.33
N ASN A 22 9.73 -2.91 -11.76
CA ASN A 22 9.05 -1.61 -11.67
C ASN A 22 8.19 -1.58 -10.39
N ASP A 23 8.79 -1.19 -9.26
CA ASP A 23 8.11 -1.10 -7.95
C ASP A 23 7.02 0.00 -7.87
N SER A 24 6.72 0.68 -8.98
CA SER A 24 5.73 1.78 -9.06
C SER A 24 4.43 1.40 -9.79
N ASP A 25 4.27 0.16 -10.25
CA ASP A 25 3.04 -0.29 -10.92
C ASP A 25 2.26 -1.30 -10.05
N PHE A 26 1.00 -1.01 -9.80
CA PHE A 26 0.04 -1.81 -9.02
C PHE A 26 -1.10 -2.30 -9.91
N LEU A 27 -0.73 -3.08 -10.93
CA LEU A 27 -1.67 -3.68 -11.86
C LEU A 27 -1.90 -5.14 -11.47
N LEU A 28 -3.17 -5.56 -11.44
CA LEU A 28 -3.48 -6.98 -11.30
C LEU A 28 -3.05 -7.70 -12.58
N SER A 29 -2.32 -8.82 -12.43
CA SER A 29 -2.06 -9.73 -13.55
C SER A 29 -3.33 -10.44 -13.99
N SER A 30 -3.39 -10.90 -15.23
CA SER A 30 -4.54 -11.68 -15.73
C SER A 30 -4.84 -12.91 -14.86
N ALA A 31 -3.81 -13.52 -14.24
CA ALA A 31 -3.99 -14.63 -13.31
C ALA A 31 -4.62 -14.18 -11.98
N GLN A 32 -4.22 -13.02 -11.45
CA GLN A 32 -4.84 -12.45 -10.24
C GLN A 32 -6.27 -12.00 -10.51
N GLU A 33 -6.53 -11.35 -11.65
CA GLU A 33 -7.89 -11.00 -12.08
C GLU A 33 -8.76 -12.24 -12.24
N ALA A 34 -8.26 -13.27 -12.93
CA ALA A 34 -8.97 -14.53 -13.11
C ALA A 34 -9.20 -15.26 -11.78
N ALA A 35 -8.23 -15.29 -10.87
CA ALA A 35 -8.39 -15.87 -9.55
C ALA A 35 -9.48 -15.16 -8.74
N MET A 36 -9.47 -13.82 -8.76
CA MET A 36 -10.50 -13.02 -8.10
C MET A 36 -11.88 -13.27 -8.71
N LEU A 37 -11.99 -13.35 -10.04
CA LEU A 37 -13.26 -13.65 -10.72
C LEU A 37 -13.74 -15.10 -10.49
N SER A 38 -12.81 -16.07 -10.43
CA SER A 38 -13.11 -17.49 -10.26
C SER A 38 -13.60 -17.86 -8.85
N ALA A 39 -13.16 -17.12 -7.83
CA ALA A 39 -13.63 -17.31 -6.45
C ALA A 39 -15.13 -17.04 -6.27
N TYR A 40 -15.79 -16.49 -7.30
CA TYR A 40 -17.22 -16.18 -7.32
C TYR A 40 -18.01 -17.01 -8.33
N GLY A 41 -17.36 -17.86 -9.14
CA GLY A 41 -18.02 -18.76 -10.10
C GLY A 41 -18.52 -20.08 -9.50
N ASN A 42 -18.42 -20.24 -8.18
CA ASN A 42 -18.69 -21.51 -7.49
C ASN A 42 -19.81 -21.42 -6.43
N ASP A 43 -20.47 -20.27 -6.29
CA ASP A 43 -21.72 -20.18 -5.54
C ASP A 43 -22.87 -20.40 -6.53
N ASP A 44 -23.48 -21.59 -6.45
CA ASP A 44 -24.71 -21.98 -7.12
C ASP A 44 -25.84 -20.99 -6.81
N ASP A 45 -26.06 -20.00 -7.67
CA ASP A 45 -27.42 -19.56 -7.98
C ASP A 45 -27.53 -18.98 -9.39
N ALA A 46 -28.62 -19.35 -10.06
CA ALA A 46 -29.10 -18.93 -11.37
C ALA A 46 -28.27 -19.34 -12.61
N SER A 47 -28.71 -20.46 -13.19
CA SER A 47 -28.70 -20.71 -14.63
C SER A 47 -29.34 -19.53 -15.39
N VAL A 48 -28.52 -18.58 -15.84
CA VAL A 48 -28.95 -17.61 -16.84
C VAL A 48 -28.89 -18.30 -18.19
N ASN A 49 -30.07 -18.71 -18.68
CA ASN A 49 -30.26 -19.12 -20.08
C ASN A 49 -29.82 -17.95 -20.98
N LEU A 50 -28.67 -18.10 -21.63
CA LEU A 50 -28.30 -17.28 -22.77
C LEU A 50 -29.19 -17.72 -23.94
N VAL A 51 -30.23 -16.93 -24.19
CA VAL A 51 -30.96 -16.99 -25.46
C VAL A 51 -30.04 -16.41 -26.51
N ASP A 52 -29.67 -17.26 -27.46
CA ASP A 52 -29.03 -16.93 -28.71
C ASP A 52 -30.00 -16.15 -29.61
N PRO A 53 -29.58 -15.04 -30.23
CA PRO A 53 -30.03 -14.79 -31.58
C PRO A 53 -28.82 -14.62 -32.51
N GLU A 54 -28.91 -15.43 -33.56
CA GLU A 54 -27.98 -15.61 -34.67
C GLU A 54 -27.50 -14.30 -35.34
N ASP A 55 -26.22 -14.36 -35.74
CA ASP A 55 -25.62 -13.83 -36.98
C ASP A 55 -25.37 -12.32 -37.14
N ASP A 56 -24.09 -11.90 -37.00
CA ASP A 56 -23.31 -11.43 -38.16
C ASP A 56 -21.80 -11.35 -37.81
N SER A 57 -20.99 -12.09 -38.58
CA SER A 57 -19.55 -11.95 -38.95
C SER A 57 -18.56 -11.13 -38.07
N PRO A 58 -17.33 -11.64 -37.77
CA PRO A 58 -16.37 -10.99 -36.88
C PRO A 58 -15.54 -9.90 -37.58
N GLU A 59 -15.56 -8.66 -37.08
CA GLU A 59 -14.49 -7.71 -37.37
C GLU A 59 -13.25 -7.97 -36.47
N PRO A 60 -12.02 -7.90 -37.01
CA PRO A 60 -10.82 -8.23 -36.26
C PRO A 60 -10.51 -7.20 -35.15
N ILE A 61 -10.13 -7.74 -33.98
CA ILE A 61 -9.87 -7.06 -32.70
C ILE A 61 -8.77 -5.97 -32.75
N GLU A 62 -8.06 -5.82 -33.87
CA GLU A 62 -6.97 -4.84 -34.02
C GLU A 62 -7.44 -3.39 -34.25
N THR A 63 -8.67 -3.15 -34.72
CA THR A 63 -9.14 -1.79 -35.07
C THR A 63 -9.63 -0.97 -33.87
N LEU A 64 -9.91 -1.60 -32.72
CA LEU A 64 -10.40 -0.92 -31.50
C LEU A 64 -9.30 -0.29 -30.64
N ARG A 65 -8.02 -0.48 -30.97
CA ARG A 65 -6.90 0.00 -30.13
C ARG A 65 -6.50 1.46 -30.36
N GLN A 66 -6.96 2.12 -31.41
CA GLN A 66 -6.34 3.39 -31.83
C GLN A 66 -7.12 4.69 -31.60
N ASN A 67 -8.34 4.70 -31.06
CA ASN A 67 -9.08 5.98 -30.88
C ASN A 67 -9.96 6.03 -29.62
N ILE A 68 -9.38 5.85 -28.43
CA ILE A 68 -10.05 6.20 -27.17
C ILE A 68 -9.28 7.36 -26.53
N GLN A 69 -9.54 8.57 -27.01
CA GLN A 69 -9.35 9.77 -26.19
C GLN A 69 -10.59 9.83 -25.29
N PRO A 70 -10.49 9.67 -23.96
CA PRO A 70 -11.66 9.75 -23.11
C PRO A 70 -12.11 11.21 -23.03
N ASP A 71 -13.21 11.51 -23.70
CA ASP A 71 -13.93 12.77 -23.57
C ASP A 71 -14.66 12.74 -22.21
N ILE A 72 -13.95 13.14 -21.15
CA ILE A 72 -14.47 13.18 -19.78
C ILE A 72 -15.37 14.42 -19.66
N LYS A 73 -16.67 14.25 -19.92
CA LYS A 73 -17.66 15.25 -19.51
C LYS A 73 -17.86 15.18 -18.00
N PRO A 74 -17.84 16.30 -17.27
CA PRO A 74 -18.12 16.32 -15.84
C PRO A 74 -19.63 16.12 -15.62
N SER A 75 -20.07 14.86 -15.48
CA SER A 75 -21.33 14.57 -14.81
C SER A 75 -21.09 14.59 -13.31
N SER A 76 -21.90 15.38 -12.60
CA SER A 76 -21.88 15.52 -11.14
C SER A 76 -21.92 14.18 -10.41
N GLY A 77 -20.84 13.86 -9.68
CA GLY A 77 -20.81 12.81 -8.63
C GLY A 77 -19.87 11.65 -8.95
N TYR A 78 -18.98 11.31 -8.00
CA TYR A 78 -18.29 10.02 -7.98
C TYR A 78 -19.34 8.92 -7.78
N SER A 79 -19.40 7.94 -8.68
CA SER A 79 -20.48 6.95 -8.68
C SER A 79 -20.21 5.80 -7.72
N ASN A 80 -18.95 5.54 -7.39
CA ASN A 80 -18.51 4.37 -6.64
C ASN A 80 -17.41 4.75 -5.65
N SER A 81 -17.51 4.23 -4.42
CA SER A 81 -16.54 4.45 -3.34
C SER A 81 -16.05 3.11 -2.79
N PHE A 82 -14.74 2.99 -2.63
CA PHE A 82 -14.04 1.80 -2.16
C PHE A 82 -13.37 2.10 -0.83
N HIS A 83 -13.35 1.13 0.07
CA HIS A 83 -12.93 1.36 1.45
C HIS A 83 -11.89 0.35 1.87
N ASN A 84 -10.88 0.81 2.61
CA ASN A 84 -9.92 -0.05 3.26
C ASN A 84 -9.62 0.43 4.67
N HIS A 85 -9.53 -0.53 5.59
CA HIS A 85 -9.04 -0.32 6.94
C HIS A 85 -7.76 -1.15 7.10
N TYR A 86 -6.69 -0.50 7.54
CA TYR A 86 -5.39 -1.14 7.74
C TYR A 86 -4.79 -0.75 9.08
N VAL A 87 -4.44 -1.76 9.88
CA VAL A 87 -3.70 -1.58 11.13
C VAL A 87 -2.28 -2.12 10.94
N GLY A 88 -1.30 -1.25 11.12
CA GLY A 88 0.13 -1.55 10.99
C GLY A 88 0.87 -1.38 12.31
N TYR A 89 2.05 -1.98 12.43
CA TYR A 89 2.87 -1.89 13.64
C TYR A 89 4.33 -1.72 13.29
N MET A 90 5.07 -0.97 14.11
CA MET A 90 6.50 -0.76 13.94
C MET A 90 7.17 -0.58 15.29
N ASP A 91 8.13 -1.43 15.61
CA ASP A 91 8.92 -1.27 16.83
C ASP A 91 10.22 -0.50 16.58
N LEU A 92 10.52 0.47 17.45
CA LEU A 92 11.75 1.27 17.42
C LEU A 92 12.51 1.12 18.74
N LEU A 93 13.82 0.89 18.66
CA LEU A 93 14.70 0.60 19.81
C LEU A 93 15.20 1.90 20.44
N ALA A 94 14.27 2.71 20.92
CA ALA A 94 14.55 3.97 21.61
C ALA A 94 13.36 4.34 22.50
N ASP A 95 13.61 5.30 23.39
CA ASP A 95 12.56 5.94 24.18
C ASP A 95 11.60 6.74 23.30
N GLN A 96 10.41 7.01 23.83
CA GLN A 96 9.33 7.69 23.11
C GLN A 96 9.76 9.07 22.63
N VAL A 97 10.54 9.82 23.42
CA VAL A 97 10.97 11.19 23.09
C VAL A 97 11.90 11.18 21.89
N THR A 98 12.86 10.25 21.85
CA THR A 98 13.75 10.06 20.70
C THR A 98 12.97 9.68 19.45
N VAL A 99 11.99 8.78 19.56
CA VAL A 99 11.13 8.40 18.43
C VAL A 99 10.30 9.57 17.93
N MET A 100 9.65 10.32 18.83
CA MET A 100 8.86 11.49 18.47
C MET A 100 9.69 12.53 17.72
N LYS A 101 10.89 12.85 18.23
CA LYS A 101 11.80 13.79 17.57
C LYS A 101 12.16 13.35 16.15
N TYR A 102 12.34 12.05 15.93
CA TYR A 102 12.56 11.53 14.59
C TYR A 102 11.31 11.70 13.72
N LEU A 103 10.13 11.32 14.21
CA LEU A 103 8.87 11.42 13.46
C LEU A 103 8.51 12.87 13.11
N ASP A 104 8.74 13.82 14.01
CA ASP A 104 8.55 15.26 13.78
C ASP A 104 9.46 15.79 12.67
N ALA A 105 10.65 15.20 12.47
CA ALA A 105 11.60 15.56 11.43
C ALA A 105 11.32 14.88 10.08
N HIS A 106 10.04 14.66 9.75
CA HIS A 106 9.60 13.93 8.56
C HIS A 106 10.08 14.54 7.23
N GLN A 107 10.39 15.84 7.19
CA GLN A 107 10.99 16.48 6.01
C GLN A 107 12.35 15.87 5.66
N GLY A 108 13.06 15.34 6.66
CA GLY A 108 14.33 14.63 6.47
C GLY A 108 14.14 13.24 5.89
N TRP A 109 13.28 12.41 6.48
CA TRP A 109 13.24 10.97 6.20
C TRP A 109 12.10 10.51 5.29
N PHE A 110 10.95 11.19 5.27
CA PHE A 110 9.73 10.70 4.61
C PHE A 110 9.95 10.45 3.13
N ARG A 111 10.53 11.40 2.41
CA ARG A 111 10.79 11.30 0.97
C ARG A 111 11.79 10.19 0.63
N ARG A 112 12.76 9.93 1.52
CA ARG A 112 13.74 8.84 1.33
C ARG A 112 13.07 7.49 1.53
N CYS A 113 12.26 7.37 2.57
CA CYS A 113 11.53 6.14 2.90
C CYS A 113 10.41 5.85 1.91
N ALA A 114 9.83 6.89 1.30
CA ALA A 114 8.79 6.76 0.28
C ALA A 114 9.29 6.17 -1.03
N HIS A 115 10.58 6.29 -1.37
CA HIS A 115 11.11 5.71 -2.60
C HIS A 115 10.79 4.21 -2.68
N PRO A 116 10.28 3.68 -3.80
CA PRO A 116 10.22 4.30 -5.13
C PRO A 116 9.01 5.19 -5.40
N PHE A 117 8.06 5.28 -4.46
CA PHE A 117 6.94 6.21 -4.56
C PHE A 117 7.46 7.65 -4.57
N LYS A 118 6.84 8.49 -5.39
CA LYS A 118 7.19 9.91 -5.48
C LYS A 118 6.49 10.65 -4.34
N ALA A 119 7.25 11.34 -3.50
CA ALA A 119 6.74 12.22 -2.46
C ALA A 119 7.29 13.64 -2.66
N ASP A 120 6.45 14.51 -3.23
CA ASP A 120 6.78 15.90 -3.51
C ASP A 120 6.20 16.79 -2.40
N PRO A 121 7.00 17.63 -1.74
CA PRO A 121 6.52 18.44 -0.61
C PRO A 121 5.46 19.47 -1.03
N ILE A 122 4.48 19.67 -0.17
CA ILE A 122 3.45 20.71 -0.22
C ILE A 122 3.53 21.49 1.10
N GLY A 123 4.15 22.66 1.09
CA GLY A 123 4.36 23.45 2.31
C GLY A 123 5.33 22.76 3.28
N GLU A 124 5.05 22.87 4.58
CA GLU A 124 5.94 22.40 5.65
C GLU A 124 5.67 20.96 6.08
N THR A 125 4.39 20.58 6.19
CA THR A 125 3.92 19.28 6.70
C THR A 125 3.28 18.41 5.61
N GLY A 126 3.06 18.96 4.42
CA GLY A 126 2.32 18.31 3.35
C GLY A 126 3.19 17.62 2.30
N TYR A 127 2.64 16.61 1.63
CA TYR A 127 3.26 15.89 0.51
C TYR A 127 2.22 15.43 -0.51
N ALA A 128 2.50 15.61 -1.80
CA ALA A 128 1.85 14.85 -2.86
C ALA A 128 2.58 13.51 -3.02
N MET A 129 1.93 12.42 -2.62
CA MET A 129 2.45 11.06 -2.73
C MET A 129 1.82 10.35 -3.92
N GLY A 130 2.63 9.99 -4.91
CA GLY A 130 2.24 9.16 -6.04
C GLY A 130 2.57 7.69 -5.79
N VAL A 131 1.56 6.83 -5.82
CA VAL A 131 1.72 5.37 -5.75
C VAL A 131 1.80 4.74 -7.14
N GLY A 132 1.67 5.53 -8.21
CA GLY A 132 1.80 5.08 -9.59
C GLY A 132 0.53 4.45 -10.14
N LYS A 133 0.64 3.61 -11.17
CA LYS A 133 -0.54 3.10 -11.89
C LYS A 133 -1.24 2.03 -11.08
N VAL A 134 -2.51 2.27 -10.76
CA VAL A 134 -3.39 1.33 -10.05
C VAL A 134 -4.58 1.02 -10.94
N GLY A 135 -4.91 -0.26 -11.12
CA GLY A 135 -6.01 -0.63 -11.99
C GLY A 135 -6.30 -2.12 -12.12
N ALA A 136 -7.47 -2.41 -12.71
CA ALA A 136 -7.96 -3.73 -13.05
C ALA A 136 -9.00 -3.61 -14.18
N MET A 137 -9.32 -4.70 -14.88
CA MET A 137 -10.39 -4.77 -15.89
C MET A 137 -10.19 -3.75 -17.03
N GLY A 138 -8.93 -3.47 -17.40
CA GLY A 138 -8.58 -2.51 -18.44
C GLY A 138 -8.79 -1.03 -18.06
N PHE A 139 -9.18 -0.74 -16.81
CA PHE A 139 -9.25 0.62 -16.29
C PHE A 139 -8.12 0.85 -15.28
N GLN A 140 -7.38 1.95 -15.45
CA GLN A 140 -6.25 2.30 -14.60
C GLN A 140 -6.22 3.81 -14.35
N VAL A 141 -5.73 4.19 -13.18
CA VAL A 141 -5.48 5.57 -12.78
C VAL A 141 -4.03 5.71 -12.33
N ASP A 142 -3.41 6.86 -12.61
CA ASP A 142 -2.15 7.24 -11.96
C ASP A 142 -2.50 7.85 -10.60
N ALA A 143 -2.38 7.02 -9.55
CA ALA A 143 -2.91 7.32 -8.24
C ALA A 143 -1.92 8.18 -7.44
N ARG A 144 -2.45 9.31 -6.96
CA ARG A 144 -1.71 10.35 -6.27
C ARG A 144 -2.60 10.98 -5.20
N VAL A 145 -2.09 11.06 -3.98
CA VAL A 145 -2.80 11.56 -2.80
C VAL A 145 -2.01 12.68 -2.15
N GLY A 146 -2.69 13.76 -1.75
CA GLY A 146 -2.09 14.80 -0.93
C GLY A 146 -2.23 14.43 0.54
N LEU A 147 -1.12 14.35 1.26
CA LEU A 147 -1.04 13.96 2.67
C LEU A 147 -0.52 15.13 3.48
N ASN A 148 -1.05 15.32 4.68
CA ASN A 148 -0.56 16.29 5.65
C ASN A 148 -0.17 15.56 6.93
N LEU A 149 1.13 15.51 7.23
CA LEU A 149 1.68 14.85 8.41
C LEU A 149 1.66 15.84 9.56
N LEU A 150 0.64 15.75 10.41
CA LEU A 150 0.45 16.67 11.51
C LEU A 150 1.36 16.30 12.70
N PRO A 151 1.84 17.31 13.46
CA PRO A 151 2.47 17.07 14.75
C PRO A 151 1.48 16.38 15.71
N PRO A 152 1.97 15.77 16.80
CA PRO A 152 1.10 15.07 17.74
C PRO A 152 0.13 16.04 18.42
N ASP A 153 -1.08 15.57 18.69
CA ASP A 153 -2.05 16.30 19.51
C ASP A 153 -1.71 16.24 21.01
N GLU A 154 -2.57 16.84 21.84
CA GLU A 154 -2.41 16.85 23.31
C GLU A 154 -2.38 15.44 23.94
N ASN A 155 -2.88 14.43 23.23
CA ASN A 155 -2.86 13.02 23.65
C ASN A 155 -1.68 12.24 23.07
N PHE A 156 -0.70 12.93 22.48
CA PHE A 156 0.46 12.34 21.80
C PHE A 156 0.09 11.44 20.61
N VAL A 157 -1.05 11.71 19.96
CA VAL A 157 -1.49 11.00 18.75
C VAL A 157 -1.11 11.81 17.52
N TYR A 158 -0.33 11.20 16.63
CA TYR A 158 -0.01 11.79 15.32
C TYR A 158 -1.12 11.50 14.34
N ARG A 159 -1.36 12.43 13.41
CA ARG A 159 -2.43 12.30 12.41
C ARG A 159 -1.88 12.57 11.02
N ILE A 160 -2.35 11.78 10.05
CA ILE A 160 -2.13 12.07 8.64
C ILE A 160 -3.50 12.24 8.00
N THR A 161 -3.74 13.41 7.40
CA THR A 161 -5.01 13.73 6.75
C THR A 161 -4.80 14.09 5.30
N THR A 162 -5.86 14.00 4.51
CA THR A 162 -5.82 14.41 3.11
C THR A 162 -5.79 15.93 2.97
N ILE A 163 -4.95 16.42 2.05
CA ILE A 163 -4.94 17.82 1.60
C ILE A 163 -5.02 17.89 0.08
N PRO A 164 -5.55 18.98 -0.49
CA PRO A 164 -5.55 19.17 -1.94
C PRO A 164 -4.11 19.32 -2.46
N ILE A 165 -3.84 18.71 -3.62
CA ILE A 165 -2.58 18.91 -4.34
C ILE A 165 -2.70 20.19 -5.19
N PRO A 166 -1.83 21.20 -4.98
CA PRO A 166 -1.91 22.46 -5.72
C PRO A 166 -1.79 22.25 -7.24
N ASN A 167 -2.60 22.99 -8.01
CA ASN A 167 -2.59 22.99 -9.48
C ASN A 167 -2.85 21.61 -10.13
N GLN A 168 -3.38 20.64 -9.38
CA GLN A 168 -3.74 19.34 -9.94
C GLN A 168 -5.10 19.43 -10.65
N PRO A 169 -5.19 19.06 -11.94
CA PRO A 169 -6.49 18.98 -12.61
C PRO A 169 -7.30 17.79 -12.06
N PRO A 170 -8.64 17.79 -12.20
CA PRO A 170 -9.47 16.66 -11.81
C PRO A 170 -8.99 15.35 -12.46
N GLN A 171 -8.79 14.31 -11.64
CA GLN A 171 -8.24 13.02 -12.09
C GLN A 171 -9.31 11.95 -12.31
N GLY A 172 -10.59 12.28 -12.11
CA GLY A 172 -11.67 11.29 -12.10
C GLY A 172 -11.65 10.37 -10.87
N TYR A 173 -10.84 10.68 -9.86
CA TYR A 173 -10.87 10.06 -8.54
C TYR A 173 -10.71 11.08 -7.43
N GLU A 174 -11.14 10.69 -6.23
CA GLU A 174 -10.92 11.37 -4.97
C GLU A 174 -10.41 10.35 -3.95
N VAL A 175 -9.52 10.79 -3.06
CA VAL A 175 -8.98 9.95 -1.99
C VAL A 175 -9.23 10.68 -0.68
N ASP A 176 -9.88 10.01 0.26
CA ASP A 176 -9.96 10.41 1.65
C ASP A 176 -9.11 9.46 2.50
N PHE A 177 -7.92 9.94 2.82
CA PHE A 177 -6.91 9.31 3.67
C PHE A 177 -6.96 9.92 5.07
N GLN A 178 -7.26 9.09 6.06
CA GLN A 178 -7.26 9.44 7.48
C GLN A 178 -6.47 8.39 8.25
N ALA A 179 -5.35 8.78 8.85
CA ALA A 179 -4.57 7.87 9.69
C ALA A 179 -4.27 8.46 11.07
N GLU A 180 -4.24 7.59 12.06
CA GLU A 180 -3.75 7.87 13.41
C GLU A 180 -2.52 7.02 13.72
N MET A 181 -1.57 7.61 14.44
CA MET A 181 -0.40 6.89 14.94
C MET A 181 -0.26 7.10 16.45
N ARG A 182 -0.13 5.98 17.17
CA ARG A 182 -0.01 5.92 18.62
C ARG A 182 1.30 5.26 19.03
N LEU A 183 1.98 5.86 20.00
CA LEU A 183 3.27 5.39 20.48
C LEU A 183 3.11 4.84 21.90
N LYS A 184 3.76 3.71 22.17
CA LYS A 184 3.82 3.12 23.51
C LYS A 184 5.23 2.65 23.82
N GLU A 185 5.88 3.34 24.76
CA GLU A 185 7.17 2.91 25.31
C GLU A 185 7.00 1.74 26.28
N GLN A 186 7.89 0.75 26.19
CA GLN A 186 7.94 -0.40 27.07
C GLN A 186 9.41 -0.77 27.36
N PRO A 187 9.72 -1.28 28.55
CA PRO A 187 11.02 -1.89 28.82
C PRO A 187 11.25 -3.11 27.93
N LEU A 188 12.46 -3.27 27.38
CA LEU A 188 12.81 -4.44 26.60
C LEU A 188 13.23 -5.60 27.54
N GLU A 189 12.23 -6.34 28.00
CA GLU A 189 12.41 -7.45 28.96
C GLU A 189 13.35 -8.54 28.41
N SER A 190 13.28 -8.80 27.09
CA SER A 190 14.03 -9.86 26.40
C SER A 190 15.55 -9.70 26.47
N LEU A 191 16.07 -8.48 26.69
CA LEU A 191 17.50 -8.22 26.80
C LEU A 191 18.02 -8.23 28.24
N LYS A 192 17.14 -8.19 29.25
CA LYS A 192 17.55 -8.32 30.67
C LYS A 192 18.24 -9.66 30.94
N GLU A 193 17.85 -10.72 30.22
CA GLU A 193 18.42 -12.06 30.35
C GLU A 193 19.78 -12.22 29.63
N LEU A 194 20.07 -11.35 28.66
CA LEU A 194 21.22 -11.51 27.76
C LEU A 194 22.51 -10.83 28.25
N GLN A 195 22.51 -10.25 29.46
CA GLN A 195 23.68 -9.62 30.11
C GLN A 195 24.47 -8.65 29.19
N LEU A 196 23.83 -8.11 28.15
CA LEU A 196 24.38 -6.98 27.39
C LEU A 196 24.28 -5.77 28.32
N GLY A 197 25.41 -5.42 28.93
CA GLY A 197 25.49 -4.65 30.17
C GLY A 197 24.53 -3.46 30.32
N GLN A 198 23.91 -3.38 31.51
CA GLN A 198 23.35 -2.24 32.25
C GLN A 198 22.64 -1.06 31.56
N GLN A 199 22.48 -1.05 30.23
CA GLN A 199 21.66 -0.05 29.57
C GLN A 199 20.21 -0.50 29.68
N ASN A 200 19.37 0.35 30.28
CA ASN A 200 17.94 0.12 30.39
C ASN A 200 17.33 0.29 29.00
N LEU A 201 17.47 -0.75 28.15
CA LEU A 201 16.97 -0.74 26.79
C LEU A 201 15.44 -0.67 26.83
N VAL A 202 14.91 0.35 26.18
CA VAL A 202 13.48 0.56 25.97
C VAL A 202 13.15 0.39 24.50
N ILE A 203 11.91 0.00 24.23
CA ILE A 203 11.35 -0.12 22.90
C ILE A 203 10.08 0.72 22.85
N THR A 204 9.94 1.52 21.80
CA THR A 204 8.71 2.25 21.53
C THR A 204 7.99 1.55 20.39
N SER A 205 6.86 0.94 20.70
CA SER A 205 5.97 0.35 19.71
C SER A 205 5.08 1.44 19.12
N VAL A 206 5.00 1.47 17.80
CA VAL A 206 4.16 2.36 17.03
C VAL A 206 3.03 1.54 16.42
N GLU A 207 1.80 1.98 16.63
CA GLU A 207 0.62 1.45 15.96
C GLU A 207 0.09 2.50 14.98
N TRP A 208 -0.20 2.06 13.75
CA TRP A 208 -0.81 2.86 12.70
C TRP A 208 -2.22 2.36 12.45
N ASP A 209 -3.18 3.26 12.41
CA ASP A 209 -4.58 2.97 12.15
C ASP A 209 -5.05 3.82 10.97
N LEU A 210 -5.19 3.21 9.79
CA LEU A 210 -5.48 3.88 8.52
C LEU A 210 -6.88 3.53 8.04
N HIS A 211 -7.70 4.57 7.87
CA HIS A 211 -8.96 4.54 7.13
C HIS A 211 -8.77 5.23 5.78
N LEU A 212 -9.05 4.50 4.71
CA LEU A 212 -8.91 4.99 3.35
C LEU A 212 -10.21 4.79 2.58
N THR A 213 -10.72 5.87 2.00
CA THR A 213 -11.83 5.84 1.04
C THR A 213 -11.34 6.36 -0.30
N VAL A 214 -11.64 5.65 -1.38
CA VAL A 214 -11.32 6.08 -2.75
C VAL A 214 -12.60 6.12 -3.57
N SER A 215 -12.91 7.30 -4.09
CA SER A 215 -14.10 7.53 -4.91
C SER A 215 -13.70 7.69 -6.36
N LEU A 216 -14.36 6.98 -7.28
CA LEU A 216 -14.00 6.93 -8.69
C LEU A 216 -15.15 7.34 -9.60
N GLN A 217 -14.81 8.01 -10.70
CA GLN A 217 -15.69 8.28 -11.84
C GLN A 217 -15.32 7.29 -12.94
N PHE A 218 -16.15 6.26 -13.10
CA PHE A 218 -15.91 5.23 -14.09
C PHE A 218 -16.42 5.62 -15.47
N PRO A 219 -15.68 5.31 -16.55
CA PRO A 219 -16.18 5.41 -17.91
C PRO A 219 -17.31 4.40 -18.16
N ASN A 220 -18.15 4.69 -19.16
CA ASN A 220 -19.36 3.93 -19.47
C ASN A 220 -19.14 2.42 -19.67
N PHE A 221 -17.96 1.97 -20.10
CA PHE A 221 -17.69 0.55 -20.32
C PHE A 221 -17.59 -0.23 -18.99
N ILE A 222 -17.04 0.38 -17.93
CA ILE A 222 -16.97 -0.25 -16.60
C ILE A 222 -18.34 -0.28 -15.94
N GLN A 223 -19.20 0.70 -16.20
CA GLN A 223 -20.56 0.75 -15.65
C GLN A 223 -21.46 -0.39 -16.15
N ARG A 224 -21.04 -1.15 -17.18
CA ARG A 224 -21.74 -2.36 -17.65
C ARG A 224 -21.44 -3.59 -16.78
N ILE A 225 -20.40 -3.53 -15.97
CA ILE A 225 -20.05 -4.58 -14.99
C ILE A 225 -21.03 -4.48 -13.83
N SER A 226 -21.39 -5.62 -13.22
CA SER A 226 -22.26 -5.60 -12.05
C SER A 226 -21.62 -4.81 -10.90
N ALA A 227 -22.44 -4.10 -10.13
CA ALA A 227 -21.98 -3.29 -9.01
C ALA A 227 -21.19 -4.12 -7.99
N ASP A 228 -21.60 -5.37 -7.74
CA ASP A 228 -20.95 -6.26 -6.77
C ASP A 228 -19.55 -6.68 -7.21
N ILE A 229 -19.35 -7.03 -8.48
CA ILE A 229 -18.02 -7.38 -9.00
C ILE A 229 -17.14 -6.13 -8.94
N LEU A 230 -17.66 -4.99 -9.38
CA LEU A 230 -16.91 -3.73 -9.36
C LEU A 230 -16.48 -3.35 -7.93
N GLN A 231 -17.38 -3.44 -6.95
CA GLN A 231 -17.11 -3.17 -5.54
C GLN A 231 -16.01 -4.09 -4.99
N LYS A 232 -16.18 -5.40 -5.14
CA LYS A 232 -15.23 -6.40 -4.63
C LYS A 232 -13.86 -6.25 -5.26
N THR A 233 -13.79 -6.09 -6.59
CA THR A 233 -12.53 -5.89 -7.29
C THR A 233 -11.85 -4.60 -6.83
N GLY A 234 -12.58 -3.48 -6.71
CA GLY A 234 -12.01 -2.23 -6.24
C GLY A 234 -11.51 -2.27 -4.79
N ASP A 235 -12.28 -2.85 -3.86
CA ASP A 235 -11.86 -3.02 -2.47
C ASP A 235 -10.62 -3.92 -2.35
N SER A 236 -10.53 -4.95 -3.20
CA SER A 236 -9.40 -5.88 -3.24
C SER A 236 -8.14 -5.23 -3.82
N VAL A 237 -8.27 -4.47 -4.92
CA VAL A 237 -7.16 -3.67 -5.48
C VAL A 237 -6.68 -2.66 -4.44
N LEU A 238 -7.61 -1.95 -3.79
CA LEU A 238 -7.29 -0.98 -2.76
C LEU A 238 -6.55 -1.64 -1.58
N GLY A 239 -7.04 -2.78 -1.09
CA GLY A 239 -6.39 -3.54 -0.03
C GLY A 239 -4.98 -4.00 -0.40
N PHE A 240 -4.77 -4.47 -1.63
CA PHE A 240 -3.45 -4.85 -2.12
C PHE A 240 -2.47 -3.67 -2.15
N VAL A 241 -2.90 -2.52 -2.68
CA VAL A 241 -2.09 -1.30 -2.73
C VAL A 241 -1.72 -0.85 -1.32
N VAL A 242 -2.70 -0.70 -0.44
CA VAL A 242 -2.49 -0.26 0.95
C VAL A 242 -1.53 -1.20 1.66
N GLN A 243 -1.75 -2.51 1.57
CA GLN A 243 -0.91 -3.49 2.25
C GLN A 243 0.55 -3.41 1.78
N ARG A 244 0.80 -3.31 0.47
CA ARG A 244 2.16 -3.26 -0.09
C ARG A 244 2.85 -1.93 0.23
N VAL A 245 2.17 -0.81 0.07
CA VAL A 245 2.71 0.52 0.38
C VAL A 245 3.04 0.64 1.87
N SER A 246 2.08 0.29 2.75
CA SER A 246 2.26 0.38 4.20
C SER A 246 3.40 -0.52 4.70
N LYS A 247 3.48 -1.78 4.25
CA LYS A 247 4.59 -2.67 4.62
C LYS A 247 5.95 -2.13 4.16
N SER A 248 6.03 -1.62 2.93
CA SER A 248 7.28 -1.06 2.39
C SER A 248 7.73 0.17 3.16
N LEU A 249 6.81 1.10 3.43
CA LEU A 249 7.08 2.31 4.21
C LEU A 249 7.50 1.96 5.63
N THR A 250 6.75 1.11 6.33
CA THR A 250 7.08 0.68 7.70
C THR A 250 8.49 0.09 7.79
N ALA A 251 8.84 -0.82 6.88
CA ALA A 251 10.17 -1.41 6.87
C ALA A 251 11.28 -0.36 6.66
N LYS A 252 11.09 0.55 5.69
CA LYS A 252 12.08 1.61 5.38
C LYS A 252 12.20 2.63 6.49
N VAL A 253 11.10 3.02 7.13
CA VAL A 253 11.12 3.96 8.26
C VAL A 253 11.83 3.34 9.45
N GLN A 254 11.59 2.06 9.74
CA GLN A 254 12.31 1.34 10.80
C GLN A 254 13.81 1.27 10.51
N ASP A 255 14.18 0.89 9.29
CA ASP A 255 15.60 0.78 8.90
C ASP A 255 16.31 2.16 8.87
N ASP A 256 15.67 3.21 8.36
CA ASP A 256 16.21 4.59 8.36
C ASP A 256 16.37 5.10 9.79
N PHE A 257 15.40 4.84 10.68
CA PHE A 257 15.48 5.22 12.09
C PHE A 257 16.72 4.62 12.77
N HIS A 258 16.88 3.29 12.73
CA HIS A 258 18.00 2.64 13.40
C HIS A 258 19.34 3.02 12.77
N LYS A 259 19.39 3.23 11.45
CA LYS A 259 20.60 3.69 10.75
C LYS A 259 20.98 5.11 11.16
N THR A 260 20.03 6.04 11.17
CA THR A 260 20.25 7.46 11.50
C THR A 260 20.72 7.63 12.95
N HIS A 261 20.23 6.79 13.87
CA HIS A 261 20.63 6.81 15.28
C HIS A 261 21.81 5.87 15.60
N THR A 262 22.40 5.19 14.60
CA THR A 262 23.49 4.22 14.79
C THR A 262 23.14 3.11 15.81
N ILE A 263 21.85 2.74 15.88
CA ILE A 263 21.36 1.70 16.78
C ILE A 263 21.61 0.34 16.13
N LYS A 264 22.43 -0.49 16.79
CA LYS A 264 22.63 -1.88 16.36
C LYS A 264 21.54 -2.76 16.95
N VAL A 265 20.59 -3.17 16.10
CA VAL A 265 19.55 -4.13 16.48
C VAL A 265 20.20 -5.50 16.77
N PRO A 266 20.12 -6.02 18.01
CA PRO A 266 20.67 -7.34 18.31
C PRO A 266 19.91 -8.43 17.56
N LYS A 267 20.61 -9.46 17.05
CA LYS A 267 20.00 -10.57 16.28
C LYS A 267 18.91 -11.34 17.04
N GLN A 268 18.91 -11.26 18.36
CA GLN A 268 17.95 -11.92 19.25
C GLN A 268 16.65 -11.12 19.42
N VAL A 269 16.65 -9.82 19.06
CA VAL A 269 15.47 -8.96 19.13
C VAL A 269 14.75 -9.01 17.79
N LYS A 270 13.54 -9.56 17.79
CA LYS A 270 12.63 -9.51 16.64
C LYS A 270 11.75 -8.28 16.78
N LEU A 271 11.93 -7.30 15.90
CA LEU A 271 11.10 -6.10 15.86
C LEU A 271 9.85 -6.35 15.03
N LYS A 272 8.69 -5.89 15.52
CA LYS A 272 7.44 -5.93 14.76
C LYS A 272 7.50 -4.93 13.60
N ARG A 273 6.94 -5.34 12.45
CA ARG A 273 6.75 -4.59 11.20
C ARG A 273 5.43 -5.00 10.56
#